data_AF-A0A1V6FU51-F1
#
_entry.id   AF-A0A1V6FU51-F1
#
_cell.length_a   1.000
_cell.length_b   1.000
_cell.length_c   1.000
_cell.angle_alpha   90.00
_cell.angle_beta   90.00
_cell.angle_gamma   90.00
#
_symmetry.space_group_name_H-M   'P 1'
#
loop_
_entity.id
_entity.type
_entity.pdbx_description
1 polymer ?
#
loop_
_entity_poly.entity_id
_entity_poly.type
_entity_poly.pdbx_seq_one_letter_code
_entity_poly.pdbx_strand_id
1 'polypeptide(L)'
;MQWLNDADIDLLEVSGGTYEQLEFFKPQPASEIRDSTREREAMFLEYAKSIKAVARMPVMVTGGFRTRAGMEAALAGGHTDMIGLARPFCLDPDFPARMFSGRLDRLPVPEDRLVLGRGFWGPNSPASALRALNNQAQAGWYYHQIERLGAGLPPEPGLSPLRALVAHFVNDFGRALRRKLA
;
A
#
# COMPACT_ATOMS: atom_id res chain seq x y z
N MET A 1 -2.83 -20.04 -13.59
CA MET A 1 -4.07 -19.54 -12.96
C MET A 1 -5.21 -20.56 -13.02
N GLN A 2 -5.62 -21.08 -14.18
CA GLN A 2 -6.76 -22.02 -14.26
C GLN A 2 -6.67 -23.23 -13.32
N TRP A 3 -5.47 -23.74 -13.05
CA TRP A 3 -5.24 -24.84 -12.09
C TRP A 3 -5.67 -24.52 -10.66
N LEU A 4 -5.75 -23.24 -10.26
CA LEU A 4 -6.27 -22.84 -8.95
C LEU A 4 -7.78 -23.05 -8.81
N ASN A 5 -8.51 -23.20 -9.91
CA ASN A 5 -9.96 -23.45 -9.87
C ASN A 5 -10.31 -24.83 -9.33
N ASP A 6 -9.35 -25.75 -9.34
CA ASP A 6 -9.50 -27.10 -8.78
C ASP A 6 -8.98 -27.17 -7.34
N ALA A 7 -8.39 -26.07 -6.84
CA ALA A 7 -8.15 -25.87 -5.42
C ALA A 7 -9.40 -25.20 -4.81
N ASP A 8 -9.83 -25.71 -3.66
CA ASP A 8 -11.00 -25.20 -2.92
C ASP A 8 -10.65 -23.86 -2.25
N ILE A 9 -10.59 -22.80 -3.06
CA ILE A 9 -10.16 -21.45 -2.65
C ILE A 9 -11.38 -20.56 -2.47
N ASP A 10 -11.56 -20.02 -1.26
CA ASP A 10 -12.66 -19.12 -0.93
C ASP A 10 -12.49 -17.71 -1.51
N LEU A 11 -11.26 -17.24 -1.67
CA LEU A 11 -10.94 -15.90 -2.17
C LEU A 11 -9.53 -15.88 -2.78
N LEU A 12 -9.41 -15.35 -3.99
CA LEU A 12 -8.12 -15.08 -4.61
C LEU A 12 -7.77 -13.60 -4.51
N GLU A 13 -6.79 -13.26 -3.67
CA GLU A 13 -6.26 -11.90 -3.63
C GLU A 13 -5.18 -11.70 -4.69
N VAL A 14 -5.34 -10.64 -5.49
CA VAL A 14 -4.35 -10.17 -6.45
C VAL A 14 -3.81 -8.83 -5.98
N SER A 15 -2.54 -8.80 -5.59
CA SER A 15 -1.83 -7.59 -5.25
C SER A 15 -0.85 -7.18 -6.34
N GLY A 16 -0.71 -5.87 -6.57
CA GLY A 16 0.26 -5.34 -7.52
C GLY A 16 1.69 -5.34 -6.98
N GLY A 17 2.59 -6.11 -7.60
CA GLY A 17 4.04 -6.09 -7.36
C GLY A 17 4.62 -7.51 -7.32
N THR A 18 5.46 -7.85 -8.29
CA THR A 18 6.25 -9.10 -8.22
C THR A 18 7.27 -8.99 -7.10
N TYR A 19 7.34 -9.95 -6.18
CA TYR A 19 8.43 -10.00 -5.21
C TYR A 19 9.79 -10.18 -5.91
N GLU A 20 9.80 -10.74 -7.12
CA GLU A 20 11.02 -11.00 -7.92
C GLU A 20 11.56 -9.76 -8.66
N GLN A 21 10.77 -8.69 -8.77
CA GLN A 21 11.25 -7.39 -9.22
C GLN A 21 10.69 -6.39 -8.24
N LEU A 22 11.54 -5.79 -7.40
CA LEU A 22 11.22 -4.70 -6.48
C LEU A 22 10.69 -3.46 -7.24
N GLU A 23 9.59 -3.57 -7.99
CA GLU A 23 8.87 -2.53 -8.73
C GLU A 23 8.39 -1.45 -7.76
N PHE A 24 8.12 -1.84 -6.50
CA PHE A 24 7.93 -0.90 -5.38
C PHE A 24 9.16 -0.03 -5.07
N PHE A 25 10.38 -0.47 -5.45
CA PHE A 25 11.66 0.22 -5.21
C PHE A 25 12.38 0.67 -6.48
N LYS A 26 11.87 0.34 -7.68
CA LYS A 26 12.49 0.80 -8.94
C LYS A 26 12.21 2.29 -9.13
N PRO A 27 13.21 3.06 -9.64
CA PRO A 27 12.97 4.44 -10.03
C PRO A 27 11.94 4.46 -11.17
N GLN A 28 10.82 5.16 -10.96
CA GLN A 28 9.99 5.58 -12.09
C GLN A 28 10.75 6.70 -12.81
N PRO A 29 11.01 6.59 -14.12
CA PRO A 29 11.59 7.71 -14.86
C PRO A 29 10.67 8.93 -14.73
N ALA A 30 11.23 10.13 -14.67
CA ALA A 30 10.46 11.37 -14.53
C ALA A 30 9.42 11.56 -15.66
N SER A 31 9.62 10.90 -16.81
CA SER A 31 8.69 10.83 -17.94
C SER A 31 7.53 9.82 -17.75
N GLU A 32 7.61 8.95 -16.75
CA GLU A 32 6.56 8.02 -16.31
C GLU A 32 6.05 8.37 -14.92
N ILE A 33 6.22 9.63 -14.47
CA ILE A 33 5.30 10.20 -13.50
C ILE A 33 3.98 10.35 -14.24
N ARG A 34 3.29 9.22 -14.45
CA ARG A 34 1.96 9.17 -15.04
C ARG A 34 1.04 9.87 -14.05
N ASP A 35 0.75 11.11 -14.42
CA ASP A 35 -0.19 12.02 -13.79
C ASP A 35 -1.60 11.45 -13.90
N SER A 36 -1.91 10.49 -13.03
CA SER A 36 -3.15 10.49 -12.24
C SER A 36 -3.23 9.20 -11.43
N THR A 37 -3.75 9.32 -10.20
CA THR A 37 -4.19 8.18 -9.40
C THR A 37 -5.10 7.23 -10.21
N ARG A 38 -5.87 7.76 -11.17
CA ARG A 38 -6.73 7.02 -12.09
C ARG A 38 -5.97 6.06 -13.01
N GLU A 39 -4.83 6.47 -13.55
CA GLU A 39 -4.05 5.61 -14.47
C GLU A 39 -3.37 4.44 -13.74
N ARG A 40 -2.97 4.65 -12.47
CA ARG A 40 -2.46 3.58 -11.62
C ARG A 40 -3.55 2.60 -11.18
N GLU A 41 -4.74 3.11 -10.86
CA GLU A 41 -5.92 2.27 -10.62
C GLU A 41 -6.26 1.44 -11.87
N ALA A 42 -6.25 2.03 -13.07
CA ALA A 42 -6.59 1.36 -14.33
C ALA A 42 -5.64 0.22 -14.72
N MET A 43 -4.32 0.36 -14.54
CA MET A 43 -3.36 -0.67 -14.96
C MET A 43 -3.53 -1.99 -14.20
N PHE A 44 -3.77 -1.94 -12.89
CA PHE A 44 -3.98 -3.14 -12.08
C PHE A 44 -5.35 -3.79 -12.36
N LEU A 45 -6.35 -2.98 -12.67
CA LEU A 45 -7.69 -3.47 -13.00
C LEU A 45 -7.73 -4.27 -14.31
N GLU A 46 -6.91 -3.91 -15.30
CA GLU A 46 -6.82 -4.70 -16.55
C GLU A 46 -6.18 -6.07 -16.31
N TYR A 47 -5.13 -6.14 -15.47
CA TYR A 47 -4.56 -7.42 -15.08
C TYR A 47 -5.56 -8.27 -14.28
N ALA A 48 -6.23 -7.68 -13.29
CA ALA A 48 -7.25 -8.35 -12.50
C ALA A 48 -8.42 -8.85 -13.36
N LYS A 49 -8.84 -8.09 -14.37
CA LYS A 49 -9.87 -8.48 -15.33
C LYS A 49 -9.50 -9.76 -16.08
N SER A 50 -8.23 -9.92 -16.47
CA SER A 50 -7.75 -11.14 -17.14
C SER A 50 -7.83 -12.36 -16.22
N ILE A 51 -7.57 -12.19 -14.91
CA ILE A 51 -7.70 -13.25 -13.91
C ILE A 51 -9.18 -13.57 -13.67
N LYS A 52 -10.01 -12.54 -13.48
CA LYS A 52 -11.46 -12.66 -13.31
C LYS A 52 -12.15 -13.40 -14.45
N ALA A 53 -11.63 -13.30 -15.67
CA ALA A 53 -12.18 -13.99 -16.84
C ALA A 53 -12.06 -15.52 -16.74
N VAL A 54 -11.15 -16.05 -15.91
CA VAL A 54 -10.91 -17.50 -15.77
C VAL A 54 -11.10 -18.03 -14.35
N ALA A 55 -11.12 -17.16 -13.35
CA ALA A 55 -11.29 -17.52 -11.94
C ALA A 55 -12.73 -17.96 -11.64
N ARG A 56 -12.90 -19.12 -11.00
CA ARG A 56 -14.20 -19.59 -10.49
C ARG A 56 -14.53 -19.08 -9.09
N MET A 57 -13.50 -18.76 -8.31
CA MET A 57 -13.63 -18.14 -6.99
C MET A 57 -13.73 -16.61 -7.08
N PRO A 58 -14.24 -15.93 -6.04
CA PRO A 58 -14.16 -14.48 -5.93
C PRO A 58 -12.71 -13.99 -6.00
N VAL A 59 -12.48 -12.86 -6.67
CA VAL A 59 -11.16 -12.22 -6.79
C VAL A 59 -11.19 -10.87 -6.11
N MET A 60 -10.30 -10.70 -5.14
CA MET A 60 -10.02 -9.43 -4.48
C MET A 60 -8.83 -8.74 -5.14
N VAL A 61 -8.90 -7.43 -5.34
CA VAL A 61 -7.76 -6.64 -5.84
C VAL A 61 -7.28 -5.68 -4.77
N THR A 62 -6.00 -5.77 -4.41
CA THR A 62 -5.38 -4.90 -3.40
C THR A 62 -4.33 -4.00 -4.04
N GLY A 63 -4.49 -2.69 -3.85
CA GLY A 63 -3.51 -1.68 -4.26
C GLY A 63 -4.11 -0.58 -5.12
N GLY A 64 -3.51 0.62 -5.04
CA GLY A 64 -3.86 1.74 -5.91
C GLY A 64 -5.16 2.49 -5.56
N PHE A 65 -6.20 1.83 -5.06
CA PHE A 65 -7.50 2.46 -4.78
C PHE A 65 -7.41 3.62 -3.78
N ARG A 66 -7.93 4.78 -4.18
CA ARG A 66 -7.98 5.98 -3.32
C ARG A 66 -9.34 6.66 -3.28
N THR A 67 -10.21 6.40 -4.25
CA THR A 67 -11.50 7.11 -4.38
C THR A 67 -12.67 6.14 -4.31
N ARG A 68 -13.77 6.56 -3.70
CA ARG A 68 -15.04 5.82 -3.67
C ARG A 68 -15.50 5.49 -5.09
N ALA A 69 -15.53 6.48 -5.96
CA ALA A 69 -15.92 6.30 -7.36
C ALA A 69 -15.04 5.28 -8.11
N GLY A 70 -13.72 5.28 -7.90
CA GLY A 70 -12.82 4.31 -8.53
C GLY A 70 -13.06 2.88 -8.05
N MET A 71 -13.34 2.72 -6.75
CA MET A 71 -13.68 1.42 -6.15
C MET A 71 -15.04 0.91 -6.65
N GLU A 72 -16.06 1.77 -6.68
CA GLU A 72 -17.39 1.43 -7.22
C GLU A 72 -17.33 1.07 -8.71
N ALA A 73 -16.57 1.81 -9.51
CA ALA A 73 -16.37 1.51 -10.93
C ALA A 73 -15.68 0.17 -11.16
N ALA A 74 -14.67 -0.17 -10.34
CA ALA A 74 -13.99 -1.45 -10.42
C ALA A 74 -14.92 -2.65 -10.14
N LEU A 75 -15.79 -2.51 -9.12
CA LEU A 75 -16.79 -3.52 -8.77
C LEU A 75 -17.87 -3.61 -9.86
N ALA A 76 -18.46 -2.49 -10.27
CA ALA A 76 -19.52 -2.45 -11.27
C ALA A 76 -19.06 -2.92 -12.66
N GLY A 77 -17.79 -2.69 -13.01
CA GLY A 77 -17.18 -3.17 -14.24
C GLY A 77 -16.79 -4.65 -14.23
N GLY A 78 -16.97 -5.35 -13.11
CA GLY A 78 -16.62 -6.77 -12.97
C GLY A 78 -15.11 -7.04 -12.96
N HIS A 79 -14.28 -6.01 -12.71
CA HIS A 79 -12.83 -6.15 -12.67
C HIS A 79 -12.34 -6.88 -11.40
N THR A 80 -13.17 -6.88 -10.35
CA THR A 80 -12.92 -7.55 -9.07
C THR A 80 -14.24 -7.73 -8.32
N ASP A 81 -14.32 -8.69 -7.42
CA ASP A 81 -15.47 -8.90 -6.53
C ASP A 81 -15.27 -8.22 -5.16
N MET A 82 -14.03 -7.85 -4.82
CA MET A 82 -13.71 -7.26 -3.52
C MET A 82 -12.54 -6.29 -3.62
N ILE A 83 -12.66 -5.17 -2.92
CA ILE A 83 -11.62 -4.15 -2.88
C ILE A 83 -10.72 -4.36 -1.66
N GLY A 84 -9.41 -4.45 -1.91
CA GLY A 84 -8.38 -4.48 -0.88
C GLY A 84 -7.74 -3.14 -0.61
N LEU A 85 -7.66 -2.79 0.67
CA LEU A 85 -7.07 -1.56 1.19
C LEU A 85 -6.13 -1.90 2.35
N ALA A 86 -4.97 -1.24 2.40
CA ALA A 86 -3.97 -1.46 3.45
C ALA A 86 -3.58 -0.13 4.15
N ARG A 87 -2.78 0.71 3.48
CA ARG A 87 -2.26 1.97 4.03
C ARG A 87 -3.31 2.90 4.69
N PRO A 88 -4.54 3.06 4.14
CA PRO A 88 -5.58 3.85 4.79
C PRO A 88 -5.97 3.34 6.20
N PHE A 89 -6.00 2.03 6.42
CA PHE A 89 -6.33 1.43 7.72
C PHE A 89 -5.26 1.71 8.78
N CYS A 90 -4.03 2.03 8.37
CA CYS A 90 -2.99 2.46 9.31
C CYS A 90 -3.30 3.83 9.95
N LEU A 91 -4.25 4.60 9.40
CA LEU A 91 -4.55 5.97 9.85
C LEU A 91 -5.95 6.14 10.41
N ASP A 92 -6.90 5.39 9.88
CA ASP A 92 -8.29 5.48 10.31
C ASP A 92 -8.97 4.11 10.12
N PRO A 93 -8.97 3.23 11.14
CA PRO A 93 -9.63 1.94 11.03
C PRO A 93 -11.12 2.01 10.69
N ASP A 94 -11.77 3.13 11.03
CA ASP A 94 -13.22 3.32 10.93
C ASP A 94 -13.64 4.10 9.67
N PHE A 95 -12.68 4.44 8.77
CA PHE A 95 -13.01 5.11 7.51
C PHE A 95 -14.09 4.39 6.67
N PRO A 96 -14.21 3.04 6.66
CA PRO A 96 -15.20 2.36 5.81
C PRO A 96 -16.63 2.80 6.09
N ALA A 97 -17.00 3.02 7.36
CA ALA A 97 -18.32 3.49 7.72
C ALA A 97 -18.64 4.87 7.10
N ARG A 98 -17.64 5.74 6.99
CA ARG A 98 -17.79 7.06 6.35
C ARG A 98 -17.83 6.96 4.83
N MET A 99 -17.13 6.00 4.23
CA MET A 99 -17.23 5.75 2.79
C MET A 99 -18.61 5.21 2.41
N PHE A 100 -19.11 4.20 3.13
CA PHE A 100 -20.44 3.63 2.89
C PHE A 100 -21.56 4.63 3.10
N SER A 101 -21.43 5.52 4.09
CA SER A 101 -22.40 6.60 4.30
C SER A 101 -22.24 7.78 3.34
N GLY A 102 -21.30 7.73 2.38
CA GLY A 102 -21.00 8.82 1.45
C GLY A 102 -20.42 10.09 2.07
N ARG A 103 -19.89 10.01 3.30
CA ARG A 103 -19.23 11.13 4.00
C ARG A 103 -17.73 11.22 3.70
N LEU A 104 -17.17 10.25 2.99
CA LEU A 104 -15.76 10.20 2.60
C LEU A 104 -15.64 9.69 1.16
N ASP A 105 -15.18 10.56 0.26
CA ASP A 105 -14.99 10.21 -1.16
C ASP A 105 -13.57 9.79 -1.50
N ARG A 106 -12.59 10.17 -0.66
CA ARG A 106 -11.17 9.92 -0.91
C ARG A 106 -10.43 9.57 0.38
N LEU A 107 -9.61 8.53 0.31
CA LEU A 107 -8.79 8.07 1.43
C LEU A 107 -7.60 9.02 1.64
N PRO A 108 -7.37 9.52 2.86
CA PRO A 108 -6.22 10.35 3.18
C PRO A 108 -4.96 9.47 3.26
N VAL A 109 -4.09 9.61 2.27
CA VAL A 109 -2.86 8.81 2.19
C VAL A 109 -1.69 9.76 1.96
N PRO A 110 -0.97 10.17 3.03
CA PRO A 110 -0.04 11.30 3.02
C PRO A 110 1.35 10.95 2.46
N GLU A 111 1.42 10.04 1.48
CA GLU A 111 2.68 9.51 0.95
C GLU A 111 3.60 10.59 0.40
N ASP A 112 3.03 11.67 -0.14
CA ASP A 112 3.75 12.86 -0.62
C ASP A 112 4.53 13.59 0.47
N ARG A 113 4.10 13.44 1.74
CA ARG A 113 4.73 14.05 2.92
C ARG A 113 5.68 13.09 3.64
N LEU A 114 5.66 11.80 3.32
CA LEU A 114 6.49 10.78 3.96
C LEU A 114 7.86 10.63 3.27
N VAL A 115 8.51 11.76 3.01
CA VAL A 115 9.82 11.83 2.36
C VAL A 115 10.86 12.44 3.29
N LEU A 116 12.10 11.99 3.19
CA LEU A 116 13.23 12.53 3.95
C LEU A 116 13.71 13.88 3.40
N GLY A 117 13.41 14.17 2.14
CA GLY A 117 13.78 15.42 1.48
C GLY A 117 13.23 15.51 0.06
N ARG A 118 13.69 16.52 -0.69
CA ARG A 118 13.35 16.75 -2.10
C ARG A 118 14.61 16.72 -2.96
N GLY A 119 14.43 16.56 -4.28
CA GLY A 119 15.54 16.50 -5.23
C GLY A 119 16.49 15.35 -4.91
N PHE A 120 17.78 15.67 -4.72
CA PHE A 120 18.81 14.70 -4.37
C PHE A 120 18.51 13.88 -3.10
N TRP A 121 17.82 14.45 -2.11
CA TRP A 121 17.45 13.78 -0.86
C TRP A 121 16.08 13.08 -0.91
N GLY A 122 15.37 13.18 -2.04
CA GLY A 122 14.02 12.67 -2.19
C GLY A 122 13.93 11.22 -2.71
N PRO A 123 12.70 10.72 -2.87
CA PRO A 123 12.44 9.33 -3.31
C PRO A 123 12.90 9.06 -4.74
N ASN A 124 13.06 10.11 -5.57
CA ASN A 124 13.54 10.01 -6.96
C ASN A 124 15.04 10.34 -7.08
N SER A 125 15.80 10.26 -5.99
CA SER A 125 17.24 10.51 -5.99
C SER A 125 17.97 9.61 -7.00
N PRO A 126 19.02 10.09 -7.70
CA PRO A 126 19.87 9.22 -8.51
C PRO A 126 20.63 8.20 -7.64
N ALA A 127 20.86 8.50 -6.35
CA ALA A 127 21.53 7.60 -5.42
C ALA A 127 20.57 6.51 -4.90
N SER A 128 20.90 5.24 -5.16
CA SER A 128 20.10 4.08 -4.71
C SER A 128 19.93 4.01 -3.20
N ALA A 129 20.98 4.36 -2.43
CA ALA A 129 20.93 4.41 -0.98
C ALA A 129 19.90 5.44 -0.46
N LEU A 130 19.83 6.63 -1.07
CA LEU A 130 18.86 7.66 -0.66
C LEU A 130 17.42 7.27 -1.02
N ARG A 131 17.21 6.57 -2.13
CA ARG A 131 15.90 5.97 -2.45
C ARG A 131 15.50 4.91 -1.41
N ALA A 132 16.42 4.00 -1.08
CA ALA A 132 16.18 2.97 -0.08
C ALA A 132 15.87 3.58 1.30
N LEU A 133 16.56 4.64 1.70
CA LEU A 133 16.29 5.36 2.96
C LEU A 133 14.91 6.02 2.97
N ASN A 134 14.48 6.66 1.87
CA ASN A 134 13.13 7.23 1.76
C ASN A 134 12.06 6.13 1.88
N ASN A 135 12.25 5.00 1.19
CA ASN A 135 11.30 3.88 1.25
C ASN A 135 11.24 3.27 2.66
N GLN A 136 12.37 3.11 3.34
CA GLN A 136 12.41 2.65 4.73
C GLN A 136 11.79 3.66 5.70
N ALA A 137 11.94 4.96 5.45
CA ALA A 137 11.31 5.99 6.28
C ALA A 137 9.79 5.92 6.17
N GLN A 138 9.27 5.75 4.95
CA GLN A 138 7.85 5.55 4.71
C GLN A 138 7.33 4.25 5.34
N ALA A 139 8.04 3.13 5.18
CA ALA A 139 7.68 1.85 5.77
C ALA A 139 7.70 1.91 7.31
N GLY A 140 8.78 2.43 7.90
CA GLY A 140 8.92 2.62 9.34
C GLY A 140 7.82 3.51 9.91
N TRP A 141 7.38 4.52 9.17
CA TRP A 141 6.26 5.36 9.57
C TRP A 141 4.95 4.58 9.63
N TYR A 142 4.65 3.73 8.63
CA TYR A 142 3.46 2.87 8.68
C TYR A 142 3.56 1.81 9.78
N TYR A 143 4.74 1.22 9.99
CA TYR A 143 4.97 0.28 11.09
C TYR A 143 4.70 0.92 12.45
N HIS A 144 5.14 2.17 12.68
CA HIS A 144 4.79 2.90 13.90
C HIS A 144 3.29 3.01 14.09
N GLN A 145 2.53 3.32 13.03
CA GLN A 145 1.06 3.39 13.15
C GLN A 145 0.44 2.03 13.48
N ILE A 146 0.91 0.97 12.83
CA ILE A 146 0.44 -0.41 13.07
C ILE A 146 0.74 -0.82 14.51
N GLU A 147 1.94 -0.53 15.02
CA GLU A 147 2.33 -0.83 16.40
C GLU A 147 1.45 -0.09 17.41
N ARG A 148 1.14 1.18 17.14
CA ARG A 148 0.23 1.97 17.99
C ARG A 148 -1.17 1.39 17.98
N LEU A 149 -1.72 1.09 16.82
CA LEU A 149 -3.04 0.47 16.67
C LEU A 149 -3.10 -0.89 17.38
N GLY A 150 -2.06 -1.71 17.23
CA GLY A 150 -1.94 -3.00 17.93
C GLY A 150 -1.85 -2.87 19.45
N ALA A 151 -1.38 -1.73 19.96
CA ALA A 151 -1.37 -1.40 21.39
C ALA A 151 -2.67 -0.71 21.87
N GLY A 152 -3.69 -0.58 21.02
CA GLY A 152 -4.93 0.14 21.33
C GLY A 152 -4.76 1.67 21.41
N LEU A 153 -3.65 2.21 20.90
CA LEU A 153 -3.37 3.64 20.84
C LEU A 153 -3.85 4.22 19.50
N PRO A 154 -4.30 5.49 19.47
CA PRO A 154 -4.66 6.13 18.21
C PRO A 154 -3.42 6.31 17.31
N PRO A 155 -3.56 6.27 15.98
CA PRO A 155 -2.48 6.64 15.07
C PRO A 155 -1.92 8.03 15.37
N GLU A 156 -0.66 8.24 14.99
CA GLU A 156 0.07 9.51 15.09
C GLU A 156 0.50 10.00 13.68
N PRO A 157 -0.43 10.56 12.88
CA PRO A 157 -0.11 11.02 11.53
C PRO A 157 0.92 12.17 11.48
N GLY A 158 1.13 12.85 12.61
CA GLY A 158 2.09 13.94 12.75
C GLY A 158 3.54 13.50 12.95
N LEU A 159 3.81 12.19 13.07
CA LEU A 159 5.17 11.69 13.26
C LEU A 159 6.04 12.05 12.04
N SER A 160 7.21 12.62 12.28
CA SER A 160 8.12 12.96 11.19
C SER A 160 8.76 11.71 10.56
N PRO A 161 8.99 11.68 9.23
CA PRO A 161 9.58 10.52 8.55
C PRO A 161 10.97 10.15 9.09
N LEU A 162 11.78 11.15 9.46
CA LEU A 162 13.09 10.93 10.06
C LEU A 162 12.99 10.26 11.44
N ARG A 163 12.05 10.70 12.29
CA ARG A 163 11.82 10.06 13.60
C ARG A 163 11.31 8.65 13.43
N ALA A 164 10.40 8.42 12.48
CA ALA A 164 9.90 7.09 12.17
C ALA A 164 11.03 6.15 11.71
N LEU A 165 11.92 6.62 10.84
CA LEU A 165 13.08 5.85 10.38
C LEU A 165 14.00 5.45 11.55
N VAL A 166 14.37 6.42 12.41
CA VAL A 166 15.23 6.16 13.57
C VAL A 166 14.55 5.19 14.54
N ALA A 167 13.28 5.42 14.86
CA ALA A 167 12.51 4.53 15.74
C ALA A 167 12.43 3.12 15.18
N HIS A 168 12.18 2.97 13.88
CA HIS A 168 12.13 1.67 13.21
C HIS A 168 13.45 0.90 13.37
N PHE A 169 14.59 1.51 13.06
CA PHE A 169 15.89 0.84 13.21
C PHE A 169 16.23 0.50 14.67
N VAL A 170 15.96 1.41 15.62
CA VAL A 170 16.22 1.17 17.04
C VAL A 170 15.34 0.02 17.56
N ASN A 171 14.06 0.01 17.20
CA ASN A 171 13.11 -1.02 17.61
C ASN A 171 13.47 -2.38 17.01
N ASP A 172 13.79 -2.44 15.71
CA ASP A 172 14.17 -3.68 15.05
C ASP A 172 15.47 -4.24 15.58
N PHE A 173 16.48 -3.39 15.81
CA PHE A 173 17.73 -3.82 16.43
C PHE A 173 17.50 -4.39 17.84
N GLY A 174 16.70 -3.69 18.66
CA GLY A 174 16.37 -4.13 20.02
C GLY A 174 15.53 -5.42 20.04
N ARG A 175 14.66 -5.64 19.05
CA ARG A 175 13.89 -6.89 18.89
C ARG A 175 14.77 -8.04 18.42
N ALA A 176 15.66 -7.79 17.46
CA ALA A 176 16.60 -8.78 16.96
C ALA A 176 17.55 -9.26 18.08
N LEU A 177 18.03 -8.34 18.93
CA LEU A 177 18.87 -8.68 20.07
C LEU A 177 18.11 -9.53 21.10
N ARG A 178 16.87 -9.14 21.44
CA ARG A 178 16.01 -9.92 22.35
C ARG A 178 15.74 -11.34 21.86
N ARG A 179 15.47 -11.52 20.56
CA ARG A 179 15.26 -12.86 19.97
C ARG A 179 16.51 -13.74 19.98
N LYS A 180 17.71 -13.15 19.91
CA LYS A 180 18.97 -13.90 19.98
C LYS A 180 19.36 -14.30 21.41
N LEU A 181 18.83 -13.60 22.41
CA LEU A 181 19.16 -13.80 23.83
C LEU A 181 18.07 -14.57 24.60
N ALA A 182 16.94 -14.85 23.96
CA ALA A 182 15.85 -15.70 24.48
C ALA A 182 16.02 -17.14 23.96
#